data_AF-A0A9W4X6T3-F1
#
_entry.id   AF-A0A9W4X6T3-F1
#
_cell.length_a   1.000
_cell.length_b   1.000
_cell.length_c   1.000
_cell.angle_alpha   90.00
_cell.angle_beta   90.00
_cell.angle_gamma   90.00
#
_symmetry.space_group_name_H-M   'P 1'
#
loop_
_entity.id
_entity.type
_entity.pdbx_description
1 polymer ?
#
loop_
_entity_poly.entity_id
_entity_poly.type
_entity_poly.pdbx_seq_one_letter_code
_entity_poly.pdbx_strand_id
1 'polypeptide(L)'
;AKQMSSLPFENRKSASLICYLKKDVQGIVRALKTGFPELRIKEYHGKSDPEEKAHNFSNVEESWKDLDLIAYTSTLKIGVSCTNPKFERAFCLFNNFIETNAGSNQMLFRMRCIKDYICHIEQRSSNVPITEKGLFQWLLNAKRECLPRELQNRGIFPDIDSIIRNKDVPTIRLWVAYMLENFRSRRLFGWRMVDFLRKAGMVVSVIEFIPKPEDITILLSQTVKTSSSIVKAEEISNISNASIVNHETAELSENKPKKTLEEKRSLDQHHIVDCYEILPETLTKDFISKYRNYNHMKWFRAYRQLRDA
;
A
#
# COMPACT_ATOMS: atom_id res chain seq x y z
N ALA A 1 -6.95 17.60 12.65
CA ALA A 1 -7.81 18.35 11.71
C ALA A 1 -8.57 19.45 12.44
N LYS A 2 -9.75 19.21 13.03
CA LYS A 2 -10.55 20.24 13.72
C LYS A 2 -9.80 21.12 14.73
N GLN A 3 -8.95 20.51 15.58
CA GLN A 3 -8.11 21.27 16.53
C GLN A 3 -6.97 22.03 15.85
N MET A 4 -6.43 21.51 14.74
CA MET A 4 -5.34 22.16 14.01
C MET A 4 -5.87 23.34 13.21
N SER A 5 -7.05 23.20 12.60
CA SER A 5 -7.66 24.25 11.79
C SER A 5 -8.10 25.46 12.59
N SER A 6 -8.45 25.28 13.87
CA SER A 6 -8.77 26.39 14.78
C SER A 6 -7.56 27.22 15.22
N LEU A 7 -6.34 26.79 14.90
CA LEU A 7 -5.12 27.48 15.31
C LEU A 7 -4.54 28.32 14.15
N PRO A 8 -3.91 29.48 14.44
CA PRO A 8 -3.04 30.19 13.51
C PRO A 8 -1.93 29.27 13.00
N PHE A 9 -1.50 29.46 11.76
CA PHE A 9 -0.56 28.56 11.08
C PHE A 9 0.74 28.35 11.85
N GLU A 10 1.29 29.43 12.45
CA GLU A 10 2.52 29.43 13.22
C GLU A 10 2.44 28.54 14.47
N ASN A 11 1.22 28.35 14.99
CA ASN A 11 0.94 27.56 16.19
C ASN A 11 0.52 26.12 15.87
N ARG A 12 0.36 25.77 14.60
CA ARG A 12 -0.03 24.41 14.20
C ARG A 12 1.13 23.44 14.39
N LYS A 13 0.83 22.29 15.00
CA LYS A 13 1.71 21.12 14.98
C LYS A 13 1.31 20.22 13.81
N SER A 14 2.31 19.82 13.05
CA SER A 14 2.12 18.97 11.87
C SER A 14 1.93 17.51 12.27
N ALA A 15 1.27 16.75 11.42
CA ALA A 15 1.05 15.33 11.63
C ALA A 15 1.40 14.49 10.39
N SER A 16 1.62 13.19 10.61
CA SER A 16 1.76 12.21 9.54
C SER A 16 0.57 11.25 9.54
N LEU A 17 0.09 10.89 8.35
CA LEU A 17 -0.88 9.81 8.14
C LEU A 17 -0.22 8.70 7.33
N ILE A 18 -0.14 7.50 7.90
CA ILE A 18 0.59 6.37 7.34
C ILE A 18 -0.42 5.25 7.07
N CYS A 19 -0.65 4.92 5.79
CA CYS A 19 -1.62 3.90 5.39
C CYS A 19 -1.00 2.96 4.38
N TYR A 20 -1.49 1.73 4.26
CA TYR A 20 -1.01 0.84 3.18
C TYR A 20 -1.70 1.09 1.84
N LEU A 21 -3.01 1.35 1.88
CA LEU A 21 -3.79 1.46 0.66
C LEU A 21 -3.84 2.89 0.17
N LYS A 22 -3.52 3.06 -1.12
CA LYS A 22 -3.73 4.30 -1.86
C LYS A 22 -5.15 4.84 -1.67
N LYS A 23 -6.17 3.97 -1.73
CA LYS A 23 -7.58 4.36 -1.63
C LYS A 23 -7.91 5.04 -0.29
N ASP A 24 -7.22 4.63 0.78
CA ASP A 24 -7.44 5.15 2.13
C ASP A 24 -6.75 6.51 2.28
N VAL A 25 -5.49 6.63 1.82
CA VAL A 25 -4.78 7.92 1.74
C VAL A 25 -5.63 8.94 0.99
N GLN A 26 -6.02 8.62 -0.24
CA GLN A 26 -6.76 9.55 -1.10
C GLN A 26 -8.15 9.87 -0.55
N GLY A 27 -8.88 8.87 -0.04
CA GLY A 27 -10.21 9.07 0.54
C GLY A 27 -10.16 9.98 1.77
N ILE A 28 -9.20 9.74 2.68
CA ILE A 28 -9.02 10.54 3.89
C ILE A 28 -8.53 11.94 3.54
N VAL A 29 -7.51 12.07 2.69
CA VAL A 29 -6.95 13.38 2.30
C VAL A 29 -7.99 14.24 1.60
N ARG A 30 -8.80 13.67 0.70
CA ARG A 30 -9.89 14.41 0.07
C ARG A 30 -10.94 14.85 1.09
N ALA A 31 -11.38 13.96 1.98
CA ALA A 31 -12.32 14.31 3.05
C ALA A 31 -11.79 15.45 3.92
N LEU A 32 -10.49 15.41 4.26
CA LEU A 32 -9.84 16.46 5.04
C LEU A 32 -9.73 17.78 4.27
N LYS A 33 -9.33 17.76 3.00
CA LYS A 33 -9.26 18.98 2.17
C LYS A 33 -10.63 19.62 1.97
N THR A 34 -11.69 18.82 1.84
CA THR A 34 -13.06 19.33 1.73
C THR A 34 -13.58 19.89 3.06
N GLY A 35 -13.31 19.21 4.17
CA GLY A 35 -13.79 19.64 5.50
C GLY A 35 -12.96 20.75 6.15
N PHE A 36 -11.70 20.90 5.74
CA PHE A 36 -10.70 21.80 6.35
C PHE A 36 -9.79 22.40 5.27
N PRO A 37 -10.32 23.26 4.39
CA PRO A 37 -9.60 23.81 3.24
C PRO A 37 -8.36 24.64 3.62
N GLU A 38 -8.32 25.17 4.84
CA GLU A 38 -7.19 25.90 5.42
C GLU A 38 -5.97 25.03 5.78
N LEU A 39 -6.12 23.70 5.76
CA LEU A 39 -5.02 22.78 6.07
C LEU A 39 -4.18 22.49 4.83
N ARG A 40 -2.86 22.65 4.98
CA ARG A 40 -1.87 22.35 3.95
C ARG A 40 -1.53 20.86 3.99
N ILE A 41 -2.20 20.09 3.15
CA ILE A 41 -2.11 18.62 3.15
C ILE A 41 -1.43 18.10 1.87
N LYS A 42 -0.36 17.33 2.04
CA LYS A 42 0.32 16.63 0.96
C LYS A 42 0.11 15.12 1.06
N GLU A 43 -0.02 14.46 -0.08
CA GLU A 43 -0.13 13.00 -0.16
C GLU A 43 0.87 12.36 -1.12
N TYR A 44 1.38 11.18 -0.75
CA TYR A 44 2.30 10.39 -1.57
C TYR A 44 1.86 8.93 -1.64
N HIS A 45 1.64 8.43 -2.85
CA HIS A 45 1.29 7.04 -3.13
C HIS A 45 1.89 6.57 -4.46
N GLY A 46 1.68 5.29 -4.83
CA GLY A 46 2.30 4.66 -6.01
C GLY A 46 2.04 5.39 -7.34
N LYS A 47 0.94 6.14 -7.40
CA LYS A 47 0.48 6.89 -8.57
C LYS A 47 0.70 8.40 -8.50
N SER A 48 1.29 8.90 -7.40
CA SER A 48 1.72 10.30 -7.36
C SER A 48 2.74 10.59 -8.45
N ASP A 49 2.81 11.85 -8.85
CA ASP A 49 3.73 12.35 -9.86
C ASP A 49 5.20 12.02 -9.48
N PRO A 50 5.95 11.28 -10.31
CA PRO A 50 7.35 10.96 -10.03
C PRO A 50 8.28 12.16 -9.99
N GLU A 51 8.05 13.18 -10.80
CA GLU A 51 8.89 14.38 -10.84
C GLU A 51 8.69 15.19 -9.57
N GLU A 52 7.42 15.41 -9.20
CA GLU A 52 7.09 16.10 -7.96
C GLU A 52 7.61 15.33 -6.73
N LYS A 53 7.52 14.00 -6.73
CA LYS A 53 8.12 13.17 -5.68
C LYS A 53 9.64 13.32 -5.65
N ALA A 54 10.31 13.22 -6.79
CA ALA A 54 11.77 13.30 -6.86
C ALA A 54 12.25 14.67 -6.36
N HIS A 55 11.58 15.74 -6.77
CA HIS A 55 11.84 17.09 -6.28
C HIS A 55 11.63 17.18 -4.76
N ASN A 56 10.45 16.81 -4.26
CA ASN A 56 10.13 16.92 -2.84
C ASN A 56 11.01 16.03 -1.95
N PHE A 57 11.39 14.84 -2.43
CA PHE A 57 12.21 13.91 -1.67
C PHE A 57 13.70 14.26 -1.68
N SER A 58 14.13 15.13 -2.61
CA SER A 58 15.51 15.64 -2.64
C SER A 58 15.82 16.56 -1.45
N ASN A 59 14.82 17.31 -0.97
CA ASN A 59 14.93 18.12 0.24
C ASN A 59 13.59 18.17 0.98
N VAL A 60 13.35 17.15 1.80
CA VAL A 60 12.10 17.05 2.56
C VAL A 60 11.94 18.13 3.61
N GLU A 61 13.03 18.65 4.18
CA GLU A 61 12.95 19.70 5.20
C GLU A 61 12.34 20.97 4.61
N GLU A 62 12.78 21.35 3.41
CA GLU A 62 12.25 22.51 2.70
C GLU A 62 10.85 22.24 2.13
N SER A 63 10.67 21.13 1.41
CA SER A 63 9.40 20.83 0.75
C SER A 63 8.25 20.59 1.74
N TRP A 64 8.55 20.21 2.98
CA TRP A 64 7.55 19.89 4.00
C TRP A 64 7.49 20.90 5.15
N LYS A 65 8.27 21.99 5.10
CA LYS A 65 8.36 22.99 6.19
C LYS A 65 7.01 23.60 6.59
N ASP A 66 6.13 23.72 5.60
CA ASP A 66 4.86 24.44 5.69
C ASP A 66 3.63 23.54 5.59
N LEU A 67 3.80 22.22 5.75
CA LEU A 67 2.71 21.27 5.69
C LEU A 67 2.12 21.01 7.07
N ASP A 68 0.78 21.01 7.14
CA ASP A 68 0.03 20.62 8.32
C ASP A 68 -0.09 19.08 8.42
N LEU A 69 -0.21 18.39 7.29
CA LEU A 69 -0.36 16.94 7.26
C LEU A 69 0.36 16.34 6.04
N ILE A 70 1.10 15.26 6.27
CA ILE A 70 1.65 14.42 5.20
C ILE A 70 1.05 13.03 5.29
N ALA A 71 0.30 12.65 4.26
CA ALA A 71 -0.25 11.32 4.12
C ALA A 71 0.57 10.48 3.14
N TYR A 72 0.96 9.25 3.49
CA TYR A 72 1.70 8.41 2.54
C TYR A 72 1.46 6.92 2.68
N THR A 73 1.67 6.22 1.56
CA THR A 73 1.79 4.76 1.54
C THR A 73 3.23 4.31 1.56
N SER A 74 3.45 3.01 1.35
CA SER A 74 4.75 2.36 1.21
C SER A 74 5.65 2.94 0.10
N THR A 75 5.23 3.99 -0.61
CA THR A 75 6.08 4.74 -1.54
C THR A 75 7.16 5.57 -0.88
N LEU A 76 6.98 5.95 0.38
CA LEU A 76 8.00 6.64 1.16
C LEU A 76 8.96 5.60 1.75
N LYS A 77 9.70 4.91 0.86
CA LYS A 77 10.71 3.89 1.22
C LYS A 77 12.13 4.49 1.22
N ILE A 78 13.12 3.62 1.49
CA ILE A 78 14.53 3.90 1.80
C ILE A 78 15.08 5.17 1.11
N GLY A 79 15.72 6.05 1.89
CA GLY A 79 16.34 7.29 1.42
C GLY A 79 15.62 8.56 1.89
N VAL A 80 14.33 8.49 2.20
CA VAL A 80 13.57 9.63 2.73
C VAL A 80 13.54 9.60 4.26
N SER A 81 13.94 10.69 4.91
CA SER A 81 13.92 10.86 6.37
C SER A 81 13.76 12.35 6.68
N CYS A 82 12.76 12.71 7.48
CA CYS A 82 12.51 14.08 7.89
C CYS A 82 12.74 14.25 9.39
N THR A 83 13.44 15.32 9.75
CA THR A 83 13.80 15.74 11.11
C THR A 83 13.10 17.02 11.54
N ASN A 84 12.09 17.47 10.80
CA ASN A 84 11.32 18.66 11.14
C ASN A 84 10.56 18.45 12.47
N PRO A 85 10.85 19.26 13.51
CA PRO A 85 10.25 19.10 14.83
C PRO A 85 8.78 19.50 14.90
N LYS A 86 8.21 20.11 13.85
CA LYS A 86 6.76 20.38 13.77
C LYS A 86 5.95 19.10 13.70
N PHE A 87 6.50 18.02 13.12
CA PHE A 87 5.83 16.72 13.04
C PHE A 87 5.96 15.98 14.37
N GLU A 88 4.98 16.14 15.25
CA GLU A 88 5.00 15.54 16.59
C GLU A 88 4.07 14.32 16.72
N ARG A 89 3.12 14.14 15.79
CA ARG A 89 2.14 13.05 15.85
C ARG A 89 2.01 12.29 14.54
N ALA A 90 1.88 10.97 14.63
CA ALA A 90 1.54 10.10 13.51
C ALA A 90 0.26 9.32 13.76
N PHE A 91 -0.54 9.17 12.72
CA PHE A 91 -1.71 8.30 12.66
C PHE A 91 -1.42 7.16 11.69
N CYS A 92 -1.66 5.93 12.09
CA CYS A 92 -1.32 4.76 11.28
C CYS A 92 -2.54 3.87 11.09
N LEU A 93 -2.81 3.48 9.84
CA LEU A 93 -3.85 2.52 9.48
C LEU A 93 -3.17 1.29 8.87
N PHE A 94 -3.02 0.25 9.69
CA PHE A 94 -2.32 -0.96 9.33
C PHE A 94 -3.24 -2.18 9.33
N ASN A 95 -2.94 -3.13 8.46
CA ASN A 95 -3.49 -4.48 8.52
C ASN A 95 -2.42 -5.54 8.25
N ASN A 96 -2.67 -6.76 8.73
CA ASN A 96 -1.73 -7.86 8.64
C ASN A 96 -1.68 -8.56 7.27
N PHE A 97 -2.49 -8.14 6.30
CA PHE A 97 -2.63 -8.82 5.02
C PHE A 97 -1.87 -8.11 3.88
N ILE A 98 -1.63 -6.80 4.00
CA ILE A 98 -0.99 -6.03 2.93
C ILE A 98 0.53 -6.00 3.07
N GLU A 99 1.04 -5.68 4.26
CA GLU A 99 2.47 -5.42 4.48
C GLU A 99 2.94 -6.19 5.72
N THR A 100 4.23 -6.53 5.73
CA THR A 100 4.85 -7.20 6.89
C THR A 100 5.22 -6.20 7.98
N ASN A 101 5.40 -6.66 9.22
CA ASN A 101 5.89 -5.84 10.33
C ASN A 101 7.18 -5.08 9.96
N ALA A 102 8.10 -5.73 9.26
CA ALA A 102 9.34 -5.10 8.80
C ALA A 102 9.05 -3.93 7.85
N GLY A 103 8.14 -4.11 6.89
CA GLY A 103 7.70 -3.05 5.99
C GLY A 103 7.00 -1.90 6.71
N SER A 104 6.14 -2.20 7.68
CA SER A 104 5.45 -1.21 8.53
C SER A 104 6.44 -0.38 9.34
N ASN A 105 7.41 -1.05 9.96
CA ASN A 105 8.45 -0.39 10.76
C ASN A 105 9.28 0.56 9.90
N GLN A 106 9.60 0.16 8.66
CA GLN A 106 10.29 1.06 7.74
C GLN A 106 9.49 2.32 7.39
N MET A 107 8.16 2.29 7.46
CA MET A 107 7.32 3.46 7.21
C MET A 107 7.20 4.35 8.45
N LEU A 108 7.07 3.76 9.66
CA LEU A 108 6.83 4.49 10.91
C LEU A 108 7.91 5.53 11.26
N PHE A 109 9.19 5.20 11.06
CA PHE A 109 10.32 6.02 11.53
C PHE A 109 10.91 6.92 10.45
N ARG A 110 10.13 7.25 9.42
CA ARG A 110 10.53 8.22 8.39
C ARG A 110 10.47 9.66 8.90
N MET A 111 9.53 9.93 9.79
CA MET A 111 9.42 11.19 10.53
C MET A 111 10.11 10.98 11.88
N ARG A 112 11.30 11.57 12.05
CA ARG A 112 12.18 11.29 13.20
C ARG A 112 11.75 11.96 14.50
N CYS A 113 11.02 13.07 14.40
CA CYS A 113 10.62 13.88 15.55
C CYS A 113 9.22 13.57 16.08
N ILE A 114 8.57 12.50 15.59
CA ILE A 114 7.27 12.07 16.09
C ILE A 114 7.42 11.63 17.55
N LYS A 115 6.56 12.17 18.40
CA LYS A 115 6.49 11.88 19.84
C LYS A 115 5.33 10.93 20.16
N ASP A 116 4.26 10.98 19.37
CA ASP A 116 3.01 10.29 19.64
C ASP A 116 2.53 9.54 18.39
N TYR A 117 2.21 8.25 18.55
CA TYR A 117 1.73 7.38 17.49
C TYR A 117 0.36 6.80 17.87
N ILE A 118 -0.63 7.04 17.02
CA ILE A 118 -1.97 6.47 17.15
C ILE A 118 -2.18 5.49 16.00
N CYS A 119 -2.11 4.20 16.32
CA CYS A 119 -2.18 3.12 15.34
C CYS A 119 -3.50 2.35 15.44
N HIS A 120 -4.26 2.31 14.35
CA HIS A 120 -5.32 1.33 14.17
C HIS A 120 -4.75 0.11 13.44
N ILE A 121 -4.87 -1.06 14.05
CA ILE A 121 -4.36 -2.32 13.51
C ILE A 121 -5.53 -3.29 13.28
N GLU A 122 -5.87 -3.52 12.02
CA GLU A 122 -6.82 -4.56 11.62
C GLU A 122 -6.07 -5.91 11.54
N GLN A 123 -6.30 -6.78 12.53
CA GLN A 123 -5.75 -8.13 12.57
C GLN A 123 -6.80 -9.13 12.06
N ARG A 124 -6.61 -9.64 10.84
CA ARG A 124 -7.38 -10.79 10.35
C ARG A 124 -6.78 -12.09 10.88
N SER A 125 -7.62 -13.03 11.26
CA SER A 125 -7.16 -14.38 11.64
C SER A 125 -6.46 -15.05 10.45
N SER A 126 -5.29 -15.63 10.70
CA SER A 126 -4.55 -16.40 9.70
C SER A 126 -4.11 -17.72 10.30
N ASN A 127 -4.52 -18.82 9.66
CA ASN A 127 -4.20 -20.18 10.09
C ASN A 127 -2.84 -20.67 9.53
N VAL A 128 -1.99 -19.74 9.11
CA VAL A 128 -0.65 -20.07 8.60
C VAL A 128 0.24 -20.62 9.73
N PRO A 129 1.12 -21.59 9.43
CA PRO A 129 2.02 -22.15 10.41
C PRO A 129 3.12 -21.15 10.81
N ILE A 130 3.54 -21.17 12.06
CA ILE A 130 4.62 -20.31 12.57
C ILE A 130 5.85 -21.09 13.06
N THR A 131 5.79 -22.42 12.93
CA THR A 131 6.85 -23.37 13.22
C THR A 131 7.29 -24.06 11.94
N GLU A 132 8.54 -24.46 11.88
CA GLU A 132 9.11 -25.17 10.73
C GLU A 132 8.37 -26.47 10.44
N LYS A 133 8.12 -27.30 11.47
CA LYS A 133 7.30 -28.52 11.34
C LYS A 133 5.91 -28.21 10.76
N GLY A 134 5.26 -27.14 11.24
CA GLY A 134 3.97 -26.73 10.72
C GLY A 134 4.03 -26.26 9.27
N LEU A 135 5.11 -25.59 8.86
CA LEU A 135 5.33 -25.16 7.48
C LEU A 135 5.46 -26.36 6.54
N PHE A 136 6.27 -27.36 6.90
CA PHE A 136 6.41 -28.55 6.07
C PHE A 136 5.12 -29.37 6.00
N GLN A 137 4.38 -29.51 7.11
CA GLN A 137 3.08 -30.16 7.09
C GLN A 137 2.07 -29.40 6.21
N TRP A 138 2.09 -28.07 6.28
CA TRP A 138 1.26 -27.21 5.44
C TRP A 138 1.61 -27.36 3.96
N LEU A 139 2.90 -27.45 3.61
CA LEU A 139 3.36 -27.70 2.24
C LEU A 139 2.86 -29.04 1.71
N LEU A 140 2.99 -30.13 2.48
CA LEU A 140 2.49 -31.45 2.08
C LEU A 140 0.99 -31.46 1.77
N ASN A 141 0.22 -30.62 2.46
CA ASN A 141 -1.23 -30.50 2.29
C ASN A 141 -1.64 -29.44 1.26
N ALA A 142 -0.70 -28.63 0.75
CA ALA A 142 -0.99 -27.57 -0.19
C ALA A 142 -1.19 -28.14 -1.59
N LYS A 143 -2.25 -27.73 -2.29
CA LYS A 143 -2.38 -28.00 -3.74
C LYS A 143 -1.17 -27.38 -4.45
N ARG A 144 -0.68 -27.99 -5.54
CA ARG A 144 0.44 -27.46 -6.36
C ARG A 144 0.28 -25.98 -6.73
N GLU A 145 -0.97 -25.56 -6.96
CA GLU A 145 -1.38 -24.18 -7.27
C GLU A 145 -1.17 -23.18 -6.12
N CYS A 146 -1.07 -23.67 -4.87
CA CYS A 146 -0.84 -22.85 -3.67
C CYS A 146 0.65 -22.65 -3.37
N LEU A 147 1.57 -23.25 -4.15
CA LEU A 147 2.99 -22.99 -4.00
C LEU A 147 3.31 -21.54 -4.40
N PRO A 148 4.10 -20.81 -3.60
CA PRO A 148 4.58 -19.49 -3.97
C PRO A 148 5.26 -19.50 -5.36
N ARG A 149 4.97 -18.49 -6.19
CA ARG A 149 5.53 -18.36 -7.55
C ARG A 149 7.05 -18.40 -7.57
N GLU A 150 7.70 -17.99 -6.48
CA GLU A 150 9.15 -18.01 -6.30
C GLU A 150 9.74 -19.42 -6.38
N LEU A 151 8.96 -20.44 -5.95
CA LEU A 151 9.33 -21.84 -6.07
C LEU A 151 8.97 -22.40 -7.46
N GLN A 152 7.82 -22.01 -8.01
CA GLN A 152 7.36 -22.49 -9.32
C GLN A 152 8.19 -21.94 -10.49
N ASN A 153 8.52 -20.65 -10.47
CA ASN A 153 9.08 -19.94 -11.64
C ASN A 153 10.61 -20.03 -11.76
N ARG A 154 11.32 -20.48 -10.72
CA ARG A 154 12.79 -20.49 -10.73
C ARG A 154 13.40 -21.87 -10.98
N GLY A 155 12.60 -22.93 -11.08
CA GLY A 155 13.10 -24.30 -11.27
C GLY A 155 14.06 -24.78 -10.17
N ILE A 156 14.17 -24.06 -9.04
CA ILE A 156 15.14 -24.36 -7.98
C ILE A 156 14.76 -25.67 -7.29
N PHE A 157 13.47 -25.98 -7.17
CA PHE A 157 12.98 -27.27 -6.70
C PHE A 157 11.81 -27.75 -7.55
N PRO A 158 11.87 -28.96 -8.13
CA PRO A 158 10.85 -29.46 -9.06
C PRO A 158 9.53 -29.80 -8.37
N ASP A 159 9.54 -30.08 -7.06
CA ASP A 159 8.37 -30.45 -6.28
C ASP A 159 8.56 -30.23 -4.76
N ILE A 160 7.46 -30.43 -4.03
CA ILE A 160 7.39 -30.28 -2.57
C ILE A 160 8.31 -31.28 -1.86
N ASP A 161 8.38 -32.52 -2.36
CA ASP A 161 9.20 -33.57 -1.76
C ASP A 161 10.69 -33.24 -1.85
N SER A 162 11.11 -32.56 -2.92
CA SER A 162 12.48 -32.10 -3.12
C SER A 162 12.85 -30.99 -2.14
N ILE A 163 11.91 -30.09 -1.81
CA ILE A 163 12.12 -29.07 -0.77
C ILE A 163 12.30 -29.75 0.60
N ILE A 164 11.48 -30.76 0.90
CA ILE A 164 11.53 -31.47 2.18
C ILE A 164 12.81 -32.29 2.32
N ARG A 165 13.20 -33.05 1.27
CA ARG A 165 14.43 -33.84 1.26
C ARG A 165 15.69 -32.99 1.41
N ASN A 166 15.67 -31.77 0.88
CA ASN A 166 16.83 -30.87 0.87
C ASN A 166 16.72 -29.76 1.94
N LYS A 167 15.88 -29.92 2.97
CA LYS A 167 15.60 -28.87 3.98
C LYS A 167 16.83 -28.23 4.61
N ASP A 168 17.94 -28.96 4.69
CA ASP A 168 19.18 -28.52 5.32
C ASP A 168 20.11 -27.74 4.37
N VAL A 169 19.81 -27.72 3.06
CA VAL A 169 20.54 -26.91 2.07
C VAL A 169 20.35 -25.42 2.39
N PRO A 170 21.42 -24.60 2.40
CA PRO A 170 21.36 -23.19 2.81
C PRO A 170 20.24 -22.38 2.13
N THR A 171 20.02 -22.59 0.84
CA THR A 171 18.96 -21.92 0.08
C THR A 171 17.56 -22.25 0.59
N ILE A 172 17.30 -23.51 0.95
CA ILE A 172 16.01 -23.92 1.52
C ILE A 172 15.87 -23.39 2.93
N ARG A 173 16.92 -23.46 3.75
CA ARG A 173 16.91 -22.89 5.11
C ARG A 173 16.58 -21.39 5.09
N LEU A 174 17.17 -20.64 4.16
CA LEU A 174 16.89 -19.23 3.99
C LEU A 174 15.43 -19.00 3.56
N TRP A 175 14.94 -19.78 2.60
CA TRP A 175 13.54 -19.70 2.17
C TRP A 175 12.56 -20.06 3.30
N VAL A 176 12.82 -21.12 4.07
CA VAL A 176 12.03 -21.51 5.25
C VAL A 176 12.02 -20.39 6.28
N ALA A 177 13.18 -19.81 6.59
CA ALA A 177 13.27 -18.69 7.53
C ALA A 177 12.46 -17.48 7.06
N TYR A 178 12.57 -17.13 5.78
CA TYR A 178 11.78 -16.06 5.15
C TYR A 178 10.27 -16.31 5.24
N MET A 179 9.83 -17.53 4.89
CA MET A 179 8.41 -17.91 4.93
C MET A 179 7.86 -17.88 6.35
N LEU A 180 8.61 -18.42 7.32
CA LEU A 180 8.21 -18.39 8.73
C LEU A 180 8.12 -16.96 9.25
N GLU A 181 9.04 -16.07 8.88
CA GLU A 181 8.99 -14.67 9.28
C GLU A 181 7.75 -13.96 8.68
N ASN A 182 7.45 -14.21 7.41
CA ASN A 182 6.22 -13.72 6.78
C ASN A 182 4.95 -14.25 7.47
N PHE A 183 4.89 -15.54 7.78
CA PHE A 183 3.74 -16.15 8.44
C PHE A 183 3.56 -15.66 9.87
N ARG A 184 4.66 -15.52 10.62
CA ARG A 184 4.65 -14.90 11.95
C ARG A 184 4.19 -13.46 11.87
N SER A 185 4.65 -12.71 10.88
CA SER A 185 4.20 -11.34 10.66
C SER A 185 2.70 -11.28 10.38
N ARG A 186 2.16 -12.14 9.50
CA ARG A 186 0.71 -12.18 9.23
C ARG A 186 -0.10 -12.58 10.46
N ARG A 187 0.35 -13.58 11.21
CA ARG A 187 -0.44 -14.14 12.32
C ARG A 187 -0.35 -13.32 13.61
N LEU A 188 0.81 -12.71 13.87
CA LEU A 188 1.11 -12.02 15.12
C LEU A 188 1.39 -10.52 14.88
N PHE A 189 0.85 -9.94 13.80
CA PHE A 189 1.20 -8.61 13.34
C PHE A 189 1.11 -7.57 14.46
N GLY A 190 -0.06 -7.43 15.09
CA GLY A 190 -0.29 -6.43 16.13
C GLY A 190 0.65 -6.61 17.33
N TRP A 191 0.78 -7.84 17.82
CA TRP A 191 1.65 -8.14 18.97
C TRP A 191 3.14 -7.91 18.68
N ARG A 192 3.60 -8.23 17.46
CA ARG A 192 4.97 -7.94 17.03
C ARG A 192 5.21 -6.44 16.88
N MET A 193 4.22 -5.66 16.44
CA MET A 193 4.32 -4.19 16.44
C MET A 193 4.47 -3.67 17.88
N VAL A 194 3.63 -4.13 18.81
CA VAL A 194 3.69 -3.71 20.21
C VAL A 194 5.06 -4.07 20.84
N ASP A 195 5.53 -5.29 20.65
CA ASP A 195 6.85 -5.73 21.12
C ASP A 195 7.99 -4.89 20.52
N PHE A 196 7.94 -4.63 19.21
CA PHE A 196 8.91 -3.78 18.53
C PHE A 196 8.95 -2.36 19.10
N LEU A 197 7.79 -1.73 19.27
CA LEU A 197 7.69 -0.35 19.78
C LEU A 197 8.18 -0.24 21.23
N ARG A 198 7.86 -1.24 22.07
CA ARG A 198 8.39 -1.32 23.45
C ARG A 198 9.91 -1.46 23.47
N LYS A 199 10.48 -2.31 22.62
CA LYS A 199 11.93 -2.46 22.46
C LYS A 199 12.60 -1.19 21.96
N ALA A 200 11.90 -0.37 21.18
CA ALA A 200 12.34 0.95 20.77
C ALA A 200 12.22 2.03 21.88
N GLY A 201 11.79 1.64 23.09
CA GLY A 201 11.66 2.55 24.23
C GLY A 201 10.32 3.29 24.33
N MET A 202 9.32 2.91 23.53
CA MET A 202 8.02 3.57 23.55
C MET A 202 7.11 2.99 24.63
N VAL A 203 6.37 3.88 25.31
CA VAL A 203 5.25 3.48 26.18
C VAL A 203 4.06 3.16 25.30
N VAL A 204 3.60 1.90 25.33
CA VAL A 204 2.51 1.42 24.48
C VAL A 204 1.29 1.07 25.33
N SER A 205 0.20 1.82 25.12
CA SER A 205 -1.12 1.53 25.67
C SER A 205 -2.01 0.93 24.58
N VAL A 206 -2.61 -0.23 24.85
CA VAL A 206 -3.61 -0.83 23.97
C VAL A 206 -4.96 -0.32 24.42
N ILE A 207 -5.65 0.40 23.54
CA ILE A 207 -6.97 0.96 23.81
C ILE A 207 -7.99 -0.01 23.22
N GLU A 208 -8.81 -0.62 24.07
CA GLU A 208 -10.01 -1.33 23.60
C GLU A 208 -10.95 -0.33 22.93
N PHE A 209 -11.60 -0.76 21.85
CA PHE A 209 -12.48 0.12 21.09
C PHE A 209 -13.64 0.58 21.98
N ILE A 210 -13.59 1.83 22.44
CA ILE A 210 -14.73 2.48 23.08
C ILE A 210 -15.60 3.02 21.94
N PRO A 211 -16.81 2.48 21.72
CA PRO A 211 -17.68 2.98 20.67
C PRO A 211 -17.97 4.46 20.92
N LYS A 212 -17.56 5.29 19.96
CA LYS A 212 -18.06 6.67 19.87
C LYS A 212 -19.54 6.64 19.51
N PRO A 213 -20.31 7.71 19.77
CA PRO A 213 -21.71 7.79 19.34
C PRO A 213 -21.84 7.33 17.90
N GLU A 214 -22.74 6.36 17.66
CA GLU A 214 -22.84 5.64 16.38
C GLU A 214 -22.96 6.61 15.20
N ASP A 215 -23.71 7.69 15.38
CA ASP A 215 -23.92 8.74 14.38
C ASP A 215 -22.63 9.38 13.88
N ILE A 216 -21.70 9.72 14.77
CA ILE A 216 -20.44 10.39 14.40
C ILE A 216 -19.54 9.40 13.65
N THR A 217 -19.49 8.15 14.08
CA THR A 217 -18.66 7.12 13.45
C THR A 217 -19.18 6.76 12.06
N ILE A 218 -20.50 6.61 11.94
CA ILE A 218 -21.18 6.35 10.66
C ILE A 218 -20.94 7.52 9.70
N LEU A 219 -21.13 8.76 10.15
CA LEU A 219 -20.93 9.96 9.33
C LEU A 219 -19.49 10.09 8.80
N LEU A 220 -18.49 9.86 9.66
CA LEU A 220 -17.08 9.92 9.24
C LEU A 220 -16.74 8.80 8.25
N SER A 221 -17.21 7.57 8.53
CA SER A 221 -17.02 6.43 7.63
C SER A 221 -17.65 6.68 6.25
N GLN A 222 -18.88 7.19 6.23
CA GLN A 222 -19.58 7.55 5.01
C GLN A 222 -18.87 8.66 4.25
N THR A 223 -18.40 9.70 4.95
CA THR A 223 -17.65 10.80 4.33
C THR A 223 -16.40 10.29 3.62
N VAL A 224 -15.57 9.48 4.30
CA VAL A 224 -14.35 8.91 3.70
C VAL A 224 -14.70 7.97 2.54
N LYS A 225 -15.75 7.15 2.66
CA LYS A 225 -16.24 6.28 1.57
C LYS A 225 -16.66 7.08 0.35
N THR A 226 -17.46 8.13 0.53
CA THR A 226 -17.90 9.03 -0.54
C THR A 226 -16.72 9.70 -1.20
N SER A 227 -15.80 10.29 -0.43
CA SER A 227 -14.57 10.89 -0.95
C SER A 227 -13.72 9.89 -1.75
N SER A 228 -13.56 8.65 -1.25
CA SER A 228 -12.83 7.60 -1.95
C SER A 228 -13.49 7.21 -3.27
N SER A 229 -14.83 7.09 -3.30
CA SER A 229 -15.59 6.82 -4.52
C SER A 229 -15.45 7.93 -5.56
N ILE A 230 -15.45 9.19 -5.15
CA ILE A 230 -15.27 10.31 -6.08
C ILE A 230 -13.85 10.30 -6.67
N VAL A 231 -12.80 10.09 -5.86
CA VAL A 231 -11.42 9.96 -6.37
C VAL A 231 -11.32 8.79 -7.36
N LYS A 232 -11.98 7.67 -7.07
CA LYS A 232 -12.01 6.51 -7.97
C LYS A 232 -12.68 6.86 -9.31
N ALA A 233 -13.78 7.62 -9.29
CA ALA A 233 -14.48 8.06 -10.49
C ALA A 233 -13.62 9.02 -11.34
N GLU A 234 -12.93 9.95 -10.71
CA GLU A 234 -11.98 10.86 -11.38
C GLU A 234 -10.81 10.07 -12.01
N GLU A 235 -10.24 9.10 -11.30
CA GLU A 235 -9.18 8.25 -11.86
C GLU A 235 -9.69 7.45 -13.08
N ILE A 236 -10.89 6.88 -13.01
CA ILE A 236 -11.52 6.18 -14.13
C ILE A 236 -11.68 7.13 -15.32
N SER A 237 -12.16 8.35 -15.07
CA SER A 237 -12.33 9.35 -16.12
C SER A 237 -11.00 9.79 -16.73
N ASN A 238 -9.95 9.92 -15.93
CA ASN A 238 -8.62 10.29 -16.43
C ASN A 238 -8.02 9.18 -17.29
N ILE A 239 -8.33 7.90 -17.02
CA ILE A 239 -7.84 6.77 -17.83
C ILE A 239 -8.65 6.62 -19.11
N SER A 240 -9.98 6.80 -19.06
CA SER A 240 -10.80 6.73 -20.28
C SER A 240 -10.41 7.81 -21.29
N ASN A 241 -9.98 8.97 -20.79
CA ASN A 241 -9.63 10.13 -21.61
C ASN A 241 -8.13 10.24 -21.92
N ALA A 242 -7.32 9.28 -21.49
CA ALA A 242 -5.88 9.30 -21.72
C ALA A 242 -5.56 9.12 -23.21
N SER A 243 -4.37 9.57 -23.62
CA SER A 243 -3.92 9.39 -24.99
C SER A 243 -3.74 7.91 -25.34
N ILE A 244 -4.32 7.50 -26.46
CA ILE A 244 -4.16 6.15 -26.99
C ILE A 244 -2.72 6.00 -27.47
N VAL A 245 -2.04 4.98 -26.95
CA VAL A 245 -0.65 4.65 -27.29
C VAL A 245 -0.59 3.28 -27.96
N ASN A 246 0.26 3.16 -28.98
CA ASN A 246 0.52 1.89 -29.65
C ASN A 246 1.46 1.01 -28.80
N HIS A 247 1.64 -0.25 -29.20
CA HIS A 247 2.47 -1.21 -28.45
C HIS A 247 3.93 -0.72 -28.27
N GLU A 248 4.55 -0.19 -29.32
CA GLU A 248 5.95 0.28 -29.26
C GLU A 248 6.12 1.46 -28.30
N THR A 249 5.22 2.44 -28.34
CA THR A 249 5.25 3.60 -27.44
C THR A 249 4.93 3.21 -26.00
N ALA A 250 4.06 2.23 -25.79
CA ALA A 250 3.80 1.66 -24.47
C ALA A 250 5.05 0.96 -23.90
N GLU A 251 5.72 0.13 -24.69
CA GLU A 251 6.96 -0.57 -24.30
C GLU A 251 8.11 0.40 -23.98
N LEU A 252 8.30 1.43 -24.81
CA LEU A 252 9.26 2.51 -24.53
C LEU A 252 8.92 3.24 -23.23
N SER A 253 7.64 3.53 -23.02
CA SER A 253 7.16 4.18 -21.79
C SER A 253 7.38 3.29 -20.56
N GLU A 254 7.14 1.97 -20.67
CA GLU A 254 7.38 0.98 -19.61
C GLU A 254 8.84 0.94 -19.18
N ASN A 255 9.75 0.92 -20.14
CA ASN A 255 11.19 0.88 -19.89
C ASN A 255 11.75 2.22 -19.39
N LYS A 256 11.01 3.32 -19.55
CA LYS A 256 11.40 4.63 -19.04
C LYS A 256 11.44 4.65 -17.50
N PRO A 257 12.55 5.07 -16.87
CA PRO A 257 12.70 5.05 -15.41
C PRO A 257 11.80 6.08 -14.70
N LYS A 258 11.51 7.22 -15.34
CA LYS A 258 10.61 8.26 -14.83
C LYS A 258 9.51 8.51 -15.87
N LYS A 259 8.27 8.23 -15.49
CA LYS A 259 7.07 8.45 -16.31
C LYS A 259 6.31 9.67 -15.80
N THR A 260 5.84 10.53 -16.71
CA THR A 260 4.93 11.62 -16.35
C THR A 260 3.59 11.07 -15.87
N LEU A 261 2.75 11.90 -15.26
CA LEU A 261 1.42 11.47 -14.84
C LEU A 261 0.55 11.03 -16.03
N GLU A 262 0.70 11.70 -17.18
CA GLU A 262 -0.03 11.38 -18.39
C GLU A 262 0.44 10.07 -19.01
N GLU A 263 1.76 9.85 -19.11
CA GLU A 263 2.34 8.58 -19.58
C GLU A 263 1.83 7.39 -18.74
N LYS A 264 1.68 7.56 -17.42
CA LYS A 264 1.11 6.52 -16.56
C LYS A 264 -0.37 6.25 -16.85
N ARG A 265 -1.15 7.27 -17.22
CA ARG A 265 -2.58 7.11 -17.54
C ARG A 265 -2.76 6.43 -18.89
N SER A 266 -2.01 6.85 -19.90
CA SER A 266 -1.98 6.21 -21.21
C SER A 266 -1.53 4.76 -21.12
N LEU A 267 -0.55 4.47 -20.27
CA LEU A 267 -0.10 3.10 -20.03
C LEU A 267 -1.15 2.26 -19.29
N ASP A 268 -1.80 2.81 -18.25
CA ASP A 268 -2.95 2.16 -17.58
C ASP A 268 -4.07 1.84 -18.60
N GLN A 269 -4.35 2.76 -19.52
CA GLN A 269 -5.35 2.58 -20.59
C GLN A 269 -4.93 1.45 -21.54
N HIS A 270 -3.72 1.53 -22.09
CA HIS A 270 -3.14 0.53 -23.00
C HIS A 270 -3.17 -0.87 -22.39
N HIS A 271 -2.75 -1.02 -21.13
CA HIS A 271 -2.78 -2.31 -20.44
C HIS A 271 -4.18 -2.91 -20.27
N ILE A 272 -5.22 -2.08 -20.13
CA ILE A 272 -6.60 -2.58 -20.05
C ILE A 272 -7.04 -3.05 -21.44
N VAL A 273 -6.79 -2.23 -22.45
CA VAL A 273 -7.12 -2.52 -23.85
C VAL A 273 -6.45 -3.81 -24.33
N ASP A 274 -5.14 -3.93 -24.15
CA ASP A 274 -4.37 -5.13 -24.51
C ASP A 274 -4.81 -6.35 -23.69
N CYS A 275 -5.06 -6.18 -22.39
CA CYS A 275 -5.49 -7.29 -21.55
C CYS A 275 -6.81 -7.89 -22.03
N TYR A 276 -7.74 -7.10 -22.56
CA TYR A 276 -9.07 -7.55 -22.99
C TYR A 276 -9.24 -7.68 -24.51
N GLU A 277 -8.19 -7.41 -25.31
CA GLU A 277 -8.22 -7.42 -26.78
C GLU A 277 -9.36 -6.58 -27.38
N ILE A 278 -9.69 -5.45 -26.75
CA ILE A 278 -10.72 -4.52 -27.24
C ILE A 278 -10.11 -3.38 -28.05
N LEU A 279 -10.92 -2.66 -28.81
CA LEU A 279 -10.48 -1.44 -29.48
C LEU A 279 -10.37 -0.29 -28.45
N PRO A 280 -9.29 0.51 -28.45
CA PRO A 280 -9.12 1.62 -27.51
C PRO A 280 -10.33 2.57 -27.44
N GLU A 281 -10.98 2.82 -28.58
CA GLU A 281 -12.13 3.71 -28.73
C GLU A 281 -13.38 3.18 -28.02
N THR A 282 -13.43 1.88 -27.74
CA THR A 282 -14.55 1.22 -27.05
C THR A 282 -14.38 1.20 -25.53
N LEU A 283 -13.24 1.68 -25.01
CA LEU A 283 -12.95 1.68 -23.58
C LEU A 283 -13.79 2.76 -22.85
N THR A 284 -14.94 2.35 -22.31
CA THR A 284 -15.82 3.24 -21.54
C THR A 284 -15.46 3.31 -20.05
N LYS A 285 -15.93 4.36 -19.37
CA LYS A 285 -15.81 4.50 -17.90
C LYS A 285 -16.44 3.31 -17.16
N ASP A 286 -17.57 2.81 -17.65
CA ASP A 286 -18.27 1.65 -17.07
C ASP A 286 -17.46 0.37 -17.21
N PHE A 287 -16.83 0.16 -18.37
CA PHE A 287 -15.94 -0.97 -18.59
C PHE A 287 -14.77 -0.95 -17.60
N ILE A 288 -14.08 0.19 -17.48
CA ILE A 288 -12.96 0.36 -16.55
C ILE A 288 -13.42 0.10 -15.11
N SER A 289 -14.56 0.66 -14.70
CA SER A 289 -15.10 0.49 -13.34
C SER A 289 -15.30 -0.98 -12.96
N LYS A 290 -15.80 -1.78 -13.93
CA LYS A 290 -16.12 -3.20 -13.74
C LYS A 290 -14.88 -4.11 -13.84
N TYR A 291 -14.02 -3.89 -14.84
CA TYR A 291 -13.01 -4.88 -15.24
C TYR A 291 -11.57 -4.52 -14.85
N ARG A 292 -11.26 -3.26 -14.50
CA ARG A 292 -9.90 -2.85 -14.09
C ARG A 292 -9.38 -3.52 -12.81
N ASN A 293 -10.24 -4.18 -12.04
CA ASN A 293 -9.82 -4.85 -10.82
C ASN A 293 -8.73 -5.90 -11.12
N TYR A 294 -7.64 -5.86 -10.34
CA TYR A 294 -6.50 -6.77 -10.47
C TYR A 294 -6.91 -8.25 -10.60
N ASN A 295 -7.90 -8.71 -9.81
CA ASN A 295 -8.35 -10.09 -9.88
C ASN A 295 -8.98 -10.42 -11.24
N HIS A 296 -9.80 -9.52 -11.79
CA HIS A 296 -10.44 -9.73 -13.09
C HIS A 296 -9.40 -9.76 -14.22
N MET A 297 -8.48 -8.79 -14.23
CA MET A 297 -7.39 -8.76 -15.22
C MET A 297 -6.48 -9.99 -15.09
N LYS A 298 -6.16 -10.41 -13.86
CA LYS A 298 -5.36 -11.63 -13.61
C LYS A 298 -6.05 -12.88 -14.15
N TRP A 299 -7.34 -13.05 -13.86
CA TRP A 299 -8.14 -14.17 -14.37
C TRP A 299 -8.18 -14.18 -15.90
N PHE A 300 -8.40 -13.01 -16.51
CA PHE A 300 -8.45 -12.92 -17.97
C PHE A 300 -7.10 -13.22 -18.63
N ARG A 301 -5.98 -12.73 -18.07
CA ARG A 301 -4.63 -13.09 -18.55
C ARG A 301 -4.36 -14.59 -18.48
N ALA A 302 -4.77 -15.24 -17.40
CA ALA A 302 -4.62 -16.69 -17.26
C ALA A 302 -5.50 -17.45 -18.27
N TYR A 303 -6.73 -16.98 -18.51
CA TYR A 303 -7.60 -17.53 -19.54
C TYR A 303 -7.00 -17.39 -20.95
N ARG A 304 -6.44 -16.22 -21.29
CA ARG A 304 -5.74 -15.97 -22.55
C ARG A 304 -4.60 -16.96 -22.77
N GLN A 305 -3.76 -17.16 -21.75
CA GLN A 305 -2.66 -18.13 -21.79
C GLN A 305 -3.14 -19.57 -22.03
N LEU A 306 -4.34 -19.94 -21.57
CA LEU A 306 -4.91 -21.26 -21.82
C LEU A 306 -5.55 -21.38 -23.21
N ARG A 307 -6.09 -20.29 -23.76
CA ARG A 307 -6.65 -20.25 -25.12
C ARG A 307 -5.56 -20.34 -26.18
N ASP A 308 -4.42 -19.70 -25.93
CA ASP A 308 -3.31 -19.57 -26.88
C ASP A 308 -2.28 -20.73 -26.74
N ALA A 309 -2.51 -21.68 -25.83
CA ALA A 309 -1.70 -22.88 -25.60
C ALA A 309 -2.29 -24.11 -26.30
#